data_AF-A0A7V5N980-F1
#
_entry.id   AF-A0A7V5N980-F1
#
_cell.length_a   1.000
_cell.length_b   1.000
_cell.length_c   1.000
_cell.angle_alpha   90.00
_cell.angle_beta   90.00
_cell.angle_gamma   90.00
#
_symmetry.space_group_name_H-M   'P 1'
#
loop_
_entity.id
_entity.type
_entity.pdbx_description
1 polymer ?
#
loop_
_entity_poly.entity_id
_entity_poly.type
_entity_poly.pdbx_seq_one_letter_code
_entity_poly.pdbx_strand_id
1 'polypeptide(L)'
;MLDDEYFRMFSAENSFWWYVALREFLGHELKLLSVRRDREVILDAGCGTGANLKLVNNRGLAVGLDISRVALQLAKSTGAEQFGSWICSIVALCQQLVRCAPVDRRLVSFVDRR
;
A
#
# COMPACT_ATOMS: atom_id res chain seq x y z
N MET A 1 -6.62 13.60 -0.02
CA MET A 1 -5.32 14.28 0.01
C MET A 1 -5.06 14.83 -1.38
N LEU A 2 -4.50 16.03 -1.49
CA LEU A 2 -4.20 16.64 -2.80
C LEU A 2 -2.98 15.97 -3.42
N ASP A 3 -2.89 15.99 -4.75
CA ASP A 3 -1.78 15.37 -5.48
C ASP A 3 -0.41 15.95 -5.07
N ASP A 4 -0.33 17.27 -4.90
CA ASP A 4 0.88 17.97 -4.43
C ASP A 4 1.38 17.49 -3.07
N GLU A 5 0.46 17.09 -2.17
CA GLU A 5 0.85 16.54 -0.87
C GLU A 5 1.56 15.20 -1.03
N TYR A 6 1.18 14.36 -1.99
CA TYR A 6 1.90 13.11 -2.26
C TYR A 6 3.31 13.35 -2.80
N PHE A 7 3.52 14.39 -3.61
CA PHE A 7 4.88 14.76 -4.06
C PHE A 7 5.74 15.27 -2.90
N ARG A 8 5.17 16.07 -2.01
CA ARG A 8 5.86 16.54 -0.78
C ARG A 8 6.20 15.38 0.13
N MET A 9 5.25 14.48 0.36
CA MET A 9 5.46 13.24 1.11
C MET A 9 6.57 12.41 0.50
N PHE A 10 6.51 12.17 -0.82
CA PHE A 10 7.51 11.40 -1.56
C PHE A 10 8.92 11.94 -1.40
N SER A 11 9.05 13.27 -1.50
CA SER A 11 10.34 13.95 -1.40
C SER A 11 10.92 13.92 0.02
N ALA A 12 10.04 13.87 1.03
CA ALA A 12 10.40 13.91 2.44
C ALA A 12 10.47 12.51 3.09
N GLU A 13 9.90 11.47 2.48
CA GLU A 13 9.66 10.19 3.14
C GLU A 13 10.94 9.53 3.67
N ASN A 14 12.09 9.79 3.06
CA ASN A 14 13.38 9.18 3.42
C ASN A 14 14.25 10.02 4.36
N SER A 15 13.88 11.27 4.63
CA SER A 15 14.70 12.23 5.38
C SER A 15 13.97 12.93 6.52
N PHE A 16 12.64 13.08 6.41
CA PHE A 16 11.86 13.71 7.45
C PHE A 16 11.68 12.78 8.64
N TRP A 17 11.99 13.31 9.83
CA TRP A 17 12.16 12.56 11.07
C TRP A 17 10.99 11.62 11.38
N TRP A 18 9.75 12.06 11.14
CA TRP A 18 8.55 11.27 11.42
C TRP A 18 8.53 9.96 10.62
N TYR A 19 8.82 10.03 9.32
CA TYR A 19 8.78 8.85 8.44
C TYR A 19 9.94 7.89 8.73
N VAL A 20 11.13 8.43 9.03
CA VAL A 20 12.29 7.63 9.39
C VAL A 20 12.04 6.89 10.70
N ALA A 21 11.67 7.61 11.76
CA ALA A 21 11.41 7.03 13.08
C ALA A 21 10.26 6.00 13.04
N LEU A 22 9.18 6.30 12.29
CA LEU A 22 8.08 5.36 12.11
C LEU A 22 8.54 4.06 11.45
N ARG A 23 9.33 4.13 10.37
CA ARG A 23 9.83 2.91 9.71
C ARG A 23 10.82 2.13 10.56
N GLU A 24 11.64 2.79 11.36
CA GLU A 24 12.52 2.12 12.32
C GLU A 24 11.71 1.39 13.39
N PHE A 25 10.71 2.06 13.97
CA PHE A 25 9.81 1.48 14.95
C PHE A 25 9.04 0.27 14.37
N LEU A 26 8.39 0.44 13.21
CA LEU A 26 7.73 -0.67 12.52
C LEU A 26 8.71 -1.81 12.23
N GLY A 27 9.92 -1.49 11.80
CA GLY A 27 10.96 -2.46 11.52
C GLY A 27 11.34 -3.28 12.75
N HIS A 28 11.38 -2.67 13.93
CA HIS A 28 11.60 -3.32 15.22
C HIS A 28 10.42 -4.21 15.61
N GLU A 29 9.20 -3.69 15.62
CA GLU A 29 8.00 -4.46 16.01
C GLU A 29 7.78 -5.67 15.10
N LEU A 30 7.97 -5.51 13.80
CA LEU A 30 7.89 -6.60 12.82
C LEU A 30 8.99 -7.67 13.01
N LYS A 31 10.07 -7.42 13.76
CA LYS A 31 11.04 -8.48 14.14
C LYS A 31 10.56 -9.29 15.33
N LEU A 32 9.82 -8.67 16.24
CA LEU A 32 9.28 -9.31 17.45
C LEU A 32 8.08 -10.20 17.13
N LEU A 33 7.31 -9.83 16.12
CA LEU A 33 6.26 -10.70 15.58
C LEU A 33 6.89 -11.98 15.05
N SER A 34 6.40 -13.12 15.52
CA SER A 34 6.83 -14.46 15.08
C SER A 34 6.20 -14.82 13.72
N VAL A 35 6.54 -14.03 12.72
CA VAL A 35 6.04 -14.12 11.34
C VAL A 35 6.85 -15.17 10.58
N ARG A 36 6.20 -16.11 9.90
CA ARG A 36 6.91 -17.07 9.03
C ARG A 36 7.29 -16.34 7.74
N ARG A 37 8.58 -15.96 7.63
CA ARG A 37 9.16 -15.02 6.64
C ARG A 37 8.97 -15.37 5.15
N ASP A 38 8.30 -16.46 4.82
CA ASP A 38 8.19 -17.04 3.49
C ASP A 38 6.75 -17.32 3.03
N ARG A 39 5.74 -17.06 3.87
CA ARG A 39 4.33 -17.42 3.54
C ARG A 39 3.28 -16.37 3.86
N GLU A 40 3.67 -15.21 4.37
CA GLU A 40 2.71 -14.21 4.80
C GLU A 40 2.43 -13.17 3.72
N VAL A 41 1.14 -12.81 3.62
CA VAL A 41 0.67 -11.70 2.78
C VAL A 41 0.47 -10.51 3.70
N ILE A 42 1.19 -9.42 3.42
CA ILE A 42 1.20 -8.22 4.24
C ILE A 42 0.50 -7.10 3.48
N LEU A 43 -0.61 -6.61 4.01
CA LEU A 43 -1.37 -5.51 3.42
C LEU A 43 -1.02 -4.17 4.05
N ASP A 44 -0.61 -3.21 3.22
CA ASP A 44 -0.50 -1.80 3.56
C ASP A 44 -1.70 -1.04 2.94
N ALA A 45 -2.72 -0.80 3.77
CA ALA A 45 -3.95 -0.12 3.36
C ALA A 45 -3.81 1.40 3.55
N GLY A 46 -3.88 2.13 2.45
CA GLY A 46 -3.45 3.53 2.40
C GLY A 46 -1.92 3.64 2.25
N CYS A 47 -1.33 2.80 1.38
CA CYS A 47 0.13 2.68 1.26
C CYS A 47 0.84 3.96 0.80
N GLY A 48 0.08 4.96 0.32
CA GLY A 48 0.61 6.22 -0.15
C GLY A 48 1.67 6.02 -1.23
N THR A 49 2.83 6.64 -1.01
CA THR A 49 4.00 6.57 -1.90
C THR A 49 4.81 5.28 -1.74
N GLY A 50 4.34 4.30 -0.98
CA GLY A 50 4.91 2.95 -0.94
C GLY A 50 6.18 2.79 -0.11
N ALA A 51 6.59 3.79 0.68
CA ALA A 51 7.80 3.72 1.50
C ALA A 51 7.81 2.53 2.47
N ASN A 52 6.67 2.19 3.06
CA ASN A 52 6.53 1.08 4.00
C ASN A 52 6.51 -0.28 3.31
N LEU A 53 6.04 -0.38 2.07
CA LEU A 53 6.06 -1.63 1.30
C LEU A 53 7.48 -2.18 1.19
N LYS A 54 8.48 -1.30 0.99
CA LYS A 54 9.89 -1.68 0.96
C LYS A 54 10.36 -2.35 2.26
N LEU A 55 9.85 -1.92 3.40
CA LEU A 55 10.21 -2.45 4.72
C LEU A 55 9.69 -3.87 4.95
N VAL A 56 8.50 -4.18 4.41
CA VAL A 56 7.83 -5.47 4.64
C VAL A 56 8.08 -6.48 3.52
N ASN A 57 8.54 -6.02 2.37
CA ASN A 57 8.78 -6.84 1.19
C ASN A 57 9.84 -7.95 1.39
N ASN A 58 10.75 -7.84 2.35
CA ASN A 58 11.70 -8.91 2.68
C ASN A 58 11.15 -9.96 3.67
N ARG A 59 9.88 -9.84 4.09
CA ARG A 59 9.23 -10.73 5.08
C ARG A 59 8.09 -11.57 4.50
N GLY A 60 7.71 -11.34 3.25
CA GLY A 60 6.59 -12.01 2.60
C GLY A 60 6.08 -11.21 1.39
N LEU A 61 4.90 -11.58 0.91
CA LEU A 61 4.23 -10.89 -0.20
C LEU A 61 3.63 -9.57 0.29
N ALA A 62 4.22 -8.44 -0.07
CA ALA A 62 3.67 -7.13 0.26
C ALA A 62 2.59 -6.70 -0.75
N VAL A 63 1.46 -6.20 -0.25
CA VAL A 63 0.36 -5.67 -1.07
C VAL A 63 0.08 -4.25 -0.62
N GLY A 64 0.22 -3.29 -1.54
CA GLY A 64 -0.11 -1.89 -1.32
C GLY A 64 -1.44 -1.53 -1.97
N LEU A 65 -2.32 -0.91 -1.19
CA LEU A 65 -3.56 -0.34 -1.69
C LEU A 65 -3.62 1.14 -1.33
N ASP A 66 -3.93 1.97 -2.31
CA ASP A 66 -4.28 3.37 -2.09
C ASP A 66 -5.43 3.76 -3.03
N ILE A 67 -6.17 4.79 -2.66
CA ILE A 67 -7.22 5.35 -3.52
C ILE A 67 -6.64 6.35 -4.52
N SER A 68 -5.55 7.02 -4.17
CA SER A 68 -4.92 8.04 -5.00
C SER A 68 -4.08 7.40 -6.11
N ARG A 69 -4.43 7.72 -7.36
CA ARG A 69 -3.66 7.27 -8.52
C ARG A 69 -2.23 7.85 -8.52
N VAL A 70 -2.07 9.10 -8.07
CA VAL A 70 -0.75 9.76 -7.99
C VAL A 70 0.13 9.07 -6.95
N ALA A 71 -0.43 8.71 -5.79
CA ALA A 71 0.29 7.97 -4.76
C ALA A 71 0.82 6.63 -5.29
N LEU A 72 -0.02 5.87 -6.00
CA LEU A 72 0.34 4.59 -6.59
C LEU A 72 1.40 4.74 -7.70
N GLN A 73 1.35 5.79 -8.50
CA GLN A 73 2.39 6.07 -9.51
C GLN A 73 3.75 6.33 -8.85
N LEU A 74 3.77 7.13 -7.78
CA LEU A 74 4.97 7.36 -6.98
C LEU A 74 5.45 6.07 -6.31
N ALA A 75 4.56 5.27 -5.74
CA ALA A 75 4.90 3.99 -5.13
C ALA A 75 5.57 3.04 -6.14
N LYS A 76 5.05 2.95 -7.36
CA LYS A 76 5.64 2.13 -8.44
C LYS A 76 7.02 2.64 -8.87
N SER A 77 7.22 3.96 -8.95
CA SER A 77 8.52 4.54 -9.35
C SER A 77 9.65 4.21 -8.37
N THR A 78 9.32 3.87 -7.13
CA THR A 78 10.30 3.48 -6.11
C THR A 78 10.85 2.07 -6.24
N GLY A 79 10.37 1.29 -7.21
CA GLY A 79 10.74 -0.12 -7.37
C GLY A 79 10.05 -1.06 -6.38
N ALA A 80 9.01 -0.61 -5.67
CA ALA A 80 8.25 -1.47 -4.75
C ALA A 80 7.67 -2.72 -5.43
N GLU A 81 7.35 -2.67 -6.74
CA GLU A 81 6.88 -3.84 -7.51
C GLU A 81 8.00 -4.84 -7.88
N GLN A 82 9.29 -4.46 -7.78
CA GLN A 82 10.41 -5.27 -8.30
C GLN A 82 10.67 -6.58 -7.53
N PHE A 83 9.95 -6.81 -6.44
CA PHE A 83 10.18 -7.95 -5.54
C PHE A 83 8.92 -8.79 -5.30
N GLY A 84 7.96 -8.74 -6.22
CA GLY A 84 6.71 -9.49 -6.12
C GLY A 84 5.59 -8.75 -5.38
N SER A 85 5.84 -7.53 -4.88
CA SER A 85 4.79 -6.72 -4.27
C SER A 85 3.72 -6.30 -5.28
N TRP A 86 2.46 -6.30 -4.85
CA TRP A 86 1.34 -5.86 -5.68
C TRP A 86 0.88 -4.48 -5.26
N ILE A 87 0.91 -3.51 -6.17
CA ILE A 87 0.39 -2.16 -5.94
C ILE A 87 -0.85 -1.95 -6.80
N CYS A 88 -2.00 -1.79 -6.15
CA CYS A 88 -3.28 -1.64 -6.83
C CYS A 88 -4.08 -0.47 -6.28
N SER A 89 -4.91 0.13 -7.14
CA SER A 89 -5.92 1.06 -6.68
C SER A 89 -7.07 0.28 -6.05
N ILE A 90 -7.52 0.71 -4.86
CA ILE A 90 -8.71 0.12 -4.24
C ILE A 90 -9.93 0.21 -5.17
N VAL A 91 -10.04 1.28 -5.96
CA VAL A 91 -11.12 1.46 -6.94
C VAL A 91 -11.02 0.42 -8.05
N ALA A 92 -9.83 0.21 -8.60
CA ALA A 92 -9.60 -0.79 -9.65
C ALA A 92 -9.86 -2.21 -9.12
N LEU A 93 -9.40 -2.51 -7.90
CA LEU A 93 -9.66 -3.79 -7.24
C LEU A 93 -11.16 -4.03 -7.05
N CYS A 94 -11.90 -3.05 -6.52
CA CYS A 94 -13.35 -3.15 -6.36
C CYS A 94 -14.07 -3.34 -7.70
N GLN A 95 -13.69 -2.59 -8.75
CA GLN A 95 -14.26 -2.76 -10.09
C GLN A 95 -14.01 -4.16 -10.64
N GLN A 96 -12.84 -4.74 -10.40
CA GLN A 96 -12.50 -6.08 -10.87
C GLN A 96 -13.20 -7.17 -10.07
N LEU A 97 -13.33 -7.01 -8.75
CA LEU A 97 -14.12 -7.91 -7.90
C LEU A 97 -15.61 -7.92 -8.29
N VAL A 98 -16.19 -6.75 -8.58
CA VAL A 98 -17.57 -6.63 -9.07
C VAL A 98 -17.74 -7.31 -10.44
N ARG A 99 -16.71 -7.32 -11.29
CA ARG A 99 -16.73 -8.00 -12.60
C ARG A 99 -16.54 -9.51 -12.50
N CYS A 100 -15.69 -9.98 -11.59
CA CYS A 100 -15.27 -11.38 -11.52
C CYS A 100 -16.08 -12.23 -10.54
N ALA A 101 -16.72 -11.64 -9.53
CA ALA A 101 -17.54 -12.36 -8.56
C ALA A 101 -19.04 -12.15 -8.86
N PRO A 102 -19.92 -13.14 -8.58
CA PRO A 102 -21.35 -12.90 -8.47
C PRO A 102 -21.61 -12.12 -7.18
N VAL A 103 -21.24 -10.84 -7.15
CA VAL A 103 -21.44 -9.97 -5.99
C VAL A 103 -22.91 -9.59 -5.93
N ASP A 104 -23.57 -9.81 -4.79
CA ASP A 104 -24.90 -9.29 -4.50
C ASP A 104 -24.90 -7.77 -4.77
N ARG A 105 -25.69 -7.34 -5.77
CA ARG A 105 -25.76 -5.96 -6.24
C ARG A 105 -26.12 -4.96 -5.13
N ARG A 106 -26.61 -5.41 -3.97
CA ARG A 106 -26.91 -4.57 -2.79
C ARG A 106 -25.66 -3.99 -2.11
N LEU A 107 -24.48 -4.59 -2.25
CA LEU A 107 -23.23 -4.08 -1.66
C LEU A 107 -22.55 -3.00 -2.51
N VAL A 108 -22.85 -2.96 -3.82
CA VAL A 108 -22.20 -2.04 -4.78
C VAL A 108 -22.77 -0.62 -4.68
N SER A 109 -23.98 -0.45 -4.15
CA SER A 109 -24.63 0.88 -4.01
C SER A 109 -23.98 1.80 -2.97
N PHE A 110 -22.97 1.33 -2.23
CA PHE A 110 -22.24 2.15 -1.25
C PHE A 110 -21.05 2.91 -1.85
N VAL A 111 -20.48 2.42 -2.95
CA VAL A 111 -19.27 3.00 -3.56
C VAL A 111 -19.60 4.15 -4.52
N ASP A 112 -20.81 4.19 -5.06
CA ASP A 112 -21.22 5.15 -6.10
C ASP A 112 -21.90 6.43 -5.57
N ARG A 113 -21.77 6.71 -4.26
CA ARG A 113 -22.42 7.85 -3.58
C ARG A 113 -21.47 8.85 -2.89
N ARG A 114 -20.18 8.89 -3.23
CA ARG A 114 -19.26 9.90 -2.68
C ARG A 114 -18.35 10.48 -3.74
#